data_AF-L1JFN7-F1
#
_entry.id   AF-L1JFN7-F1
#
_cell.length_a   1.000
_cell.length_b   1.000
_cell.length_c   1.000
_cell.angle_alpha   90.00
_cell.angle_beta   90.00
_cell.angle_gamma   90.00
#
_symmetry.space_group_name_H-M   'P 1'
#
loop_
_entity.id
_entity.type
_entity.pdbx_description
1 polymer ?
#
loop_
_entity_poly.entity_id
_entity_poly.type
_entity_poly.pdbx_seq_one_letter_code
_entity_poly.pdbx_strand_id
1 'polypeptide(L)'
;MNSVPFKSYFWETVPFSGKTAGTVEFQFVCLDAPSLEGSPADCTSFGSANVDGKEVDRYASHAQISTFLRDVDNSSKLKLFQELGRTLQENVLDQAGNFSMLGPTSSVWVNTEGSGVPWLHLRIDTRPKYYHYAPFRSSP
;
A
#
# COMPACT_ATOMS: atom_id res chain seq x y z
N MET A 1 -12.28 -0.30 -7.18
CA MET A 1 -11.13 -0.86 -7.93
C MET A 1 -11.48 -2.00 -8.89
N ASN A 2 -12.71 -2.53 -8.91
CA ASN A 2 -13.09 -3.59 -9.88
C ASN A 2 -13.09 -3.12 -11.35
N SER A 3 -13.00 -1.80 -11.58
CA SER A 3 -12.90 -1.17 -12.91
C SER A 3 -11.47 -1.03 -13.43
N VAL A 4 -10.44 -1.41 -12.64
CA VAL A 4 -9.04 -1.36 -13.11
C VAL A 4 -8.82 -2.49 -14.12
N PRO A 5 -8.41 -2.20 -15.37
CA PRO A 5 -8.37 -3.18 -16.45
C PRO A 5 -7.18 -4.16 -16.37
N PHE A 6 -6.17 -3.86 -15.56
CA PHE A 6 -4.95 -4.65 -15.44
C PHE A 6 -5.14 -5.85 -14.52
N LYS A 7 -4.75 -7.05 -14.92
CA LYS A 7 -4.87 -8.25 -14.07
C LYS A 7 -4.04 -8.16 -12.79
N SER A 8 -2.84 -7.62 -12.86
CA SER A 8 -2.03 -7.21 -11.70
C SER A 8 -1.54 -5.79 -11.91
N TYR A 9 -1.37 -5.04 -10.83
CA TYR A 9 -0.93 -3.66 -10.94
C TYR A 9 -0.16 -3.20 -9.70
N PHE A 10 0.75 -2.26 -9.91
CA PHE A 10 1.24 -1.42 -8.83
C PHE A 10 0.20 -0.35 -8.51
N TRP A 11 0.05 -0.04 -7.23
CA TRP A 11 -0.74 1.09 -6.76
C TRP A 11 0.20 2.11 -6.14
N GLU A 12 0.15 3.35 -6.61
CA GLU A 12 0.99 4.45 -6.16
C GLU A 12 0.13 5.67 -5.89
N THR A 13 0.39 6.37 -4.78
CA THR A 13 -0.31 7.62 -4.45
C THR A 13 0.51 8.83 -4.83
N VAL A 14 -0.10 10.01 -4.89
CA VAL A 14 0.69 11.24 -4.73
C VAL A 14 1.47 11.20 -3.41
N PRO A 15 2.66 11.83 -3.34
CA PRO A 15 3.41 11.90 -2.09
C PRO A 15 2.65 12.70 -1.04
N PHE A 16 2.71 12.20 0.20
CA PHE A 16 2.11 12.87 1.35
C PHE A 16 3.14 13.75 2.02
N SER A 17 2.75 14.96 2.41
CA SER A 17 3.56 15.84 3.24
C SER A 17 2.67 16.61 4.21
N GLY A 18 3.21 16.98 5.38
CA GLY A 18 2.54 17.91 6.28
C GLY A 18 2.16 19.25 5.60
N LYS A 19 2.92 19.68 4.59
CA LYS A 19 2.63 20.89 3.80
C LYS A 19 1.40 20.78 2.91
N THR A 20 1.10 19.58 2.44
CA THR A 20 0.00 19.32 1.49
C THR A 20 -1.21 18.65 2.14
N ALA A 21 -1.08 18.25 3.41
CA ALA A 21 -2.16 17.70 4.20
C ALA A 21 -3.34 18.67 4.26
N GLY A 22 -4.50 18.25 3.75
CA GLY A 22 -5.74 19.04 3.73
C GLY A 22 -5.82 20.10 2.63
N THR A 23 -4.76 20.32 1.83
CA THR A 23 -4.74 21.31 0.74
C THR A 23 -4.61 20.68 -0.65
N VAL A 24 -4.08 19.46 -0.74
CA VAL A 24 -3.98 18.70 -1.98
C VAL A 24 -4.93 17.51 -1.95
N GLU A 25 -5.68 17.33 -3.04
CA GLU A 25 -6.57 16.18 -3.19
C GLU A 25 -5.78 14.87 -3.24
N PHE A 26 -6.35 13.83 -2.62
CA PHE A 26 -5.80 12.50 -2.71
C PHE A 26 -5.93 11.97 -4.15
N GLN A 27 -4.79 11.56 -4.72
CA GLN A 27 -4.72 10.94 -6.03
C GLN A 27 -3.90 9.65 -5.96
N PHE A 28 -4.23 8.71 -6.84
CA PHE A 28 -3.46 7.49 -7.02
C PHE A 28 -3.51 7.06 -8.48
N VAL A 29 -2.56 6.21 -8.85
CA VAL A 29 -2.53 5.53 -10.14
C VAL A 29 -2.42 4.03 -9.92
N CYS A 30 -3.05 3.27 -10.81
CA CYS A 30 -2.78 1.85 -10.99
C CYS A 30 -1.97 1.69 -12.26
N LEU A 31 -0.84 0.99 -12.19
CA LEU A 31 0.04 0.76 -13.33
C LEU A 31 0.09 -0.73 -13.64
N ASP A 32 -0.07 -1.09 -14.91
CA ASP A 32 0.00 -2.49 -15.34
C ASP A 32 1.30 -3.14 -14.85
N ALA A 33 1.17 -4.30 -14.18
CA ALA A 33 2.29 -5.00 -13.59
C ALA A 33 2.25 -6.49 -13.92
N PRO A 34 2.35 -6.87 -15.21
CA PRO A 34 2.30 -8.27 -15.64
C PRO A 34 3.41 -9.11 -15.01
N SER A 35 4.52 -8.48 -14.59
CA SER A 35 5.61 -9.14 -13.86
C SER A 35 5.21 -9.71 -12.50
N LEU A 36 4.10 -9.25 -11.93
CA LEU A 36 3.56 -9.79 -10.68
C LEU A 36 2.65 -11.00 -10.93
N GLU A 37 2.23 -11.26 -12.16
CA GLU A 37 1.35 -12.39 -12.44
C GLU A 37 2.01 -13.73 -12.10
N GLY A 38 1.25 -14.63 -11.49
CA GLY A 38 1.73 -15.98 -11.19
C GLY A 38 2.80 -16.05 -10.10
N SER A 39 3.02 -14.96 -9.35
CA SER A 39 3.86 -14.96 -8.15
C SER A 39 2.98 -15.21 -6.91
N PRO A 40 2.87 -16.46 -6.41
CA PRO A 40 2.08 -16.74 -5.22
C PRO A 40 2.76 -16.19 -3.98
N ALA A 41 1.96 -15.77 -2.99
CA ALA A 41 2.47 -15.58 -1.65
C ALA A 41 2.88 -16.93 -1.06
N ASP A 42 4.14 -17.05 -0.64
CA ASP A 42 4.58 -18.20 0.12
C ASP A 42 4.03 -18.11 1.54
N CYS A 43 2.84 -18.67 1.74
CA CYS A 43 2.10 -18.58 2.99
C CYS A 43 2.72 -19.32 4.16
N THR A 44 3.75 -20.11 3.91
CA THR A 44 4.39 -20.92 4.94
C THR A 44 5.16 -20.07 5.95
N SER A 45 5.56 -18.84 5.58
CA SER A 45 6.37 -17.96 6.44
C SER A 45 5.60 -17.26 7.56
N PHE A 46 4.28 -17.09 7.46
CA PHE A 46 3.47 -16.43 8.50
C PHE A 46 2.86 -17.40 9.52
N GLY A 47 3.19 -18.69 9.42
CA GLY A 47 2.59 -19.73 10.21
C GLY A 47 1.12 -19.92 9.84
N SER A 48 0.66 -21.17 9.82
CA SER A 48 -0.77 -21.45 9.79
C SER A 48 -1.42 -20.84 11.03
N ALA A 49 -1.94 -19.62 10.91
CA ALA A 49 -2.84 -19.07 11.90
C ALA A 49 -4.10 -19.96 11.89
N ASN A 50 -4.10 -20.95 12.77
CA ASN A 50 -5.21 -21.86 13.01
C ASN A 50 -6.40 -21.05 13.52
N VAL A 51 -7.24 -20.60 12.60
CA VAL A 51 -8.60 -20.16 12.92
C VAL A 51 -9.48 -21.39 12.77
N ASP A 52 -9.82 -22.01 13.92
CA ASP A 52 -10.80 -23.11 14.03
C ASP A 52 -10.53 -24.39 13.24
N GLY A 53 -9.28 -24.86 13.21
CA GLY A 53 -8.96 -26.24 12.76
C GLY A 53 -9.24 -26.53 11.28
N LYS A 54 -9.43 -25.48 10.46
CA LYS A 54 -9.38 -25.59 9.00
C LYS A 54 -8.05 -25.01 8.53
N GLU A 55 -7.29 -25.79 7.78
CA GLU A 55 -6.11 -25.31 7.08
C GLU A 55 -6.57 -24.29 6.04
N VAL A 56 -6.27 -23.01 6.28
CA VAL A 56 -6.81 -21.93 5.46
C VAL A 56 -5.77 -21.42 4.49
N ASP A 57 -5.88 -21.89 3.25
CA ASP A 57 -5.27 -21.32 2.03
C ASP A 57 -5.75 -19.87 1.73
N ARG A 58 -6.48 -19.24 2.65
CA ARG A 58 -7.10 -17.90 2.50
C ARG A 58 -6.10 -16.76 2.40
N TYR A 59 -4.83 -16.96 2.74
CA TYR A 59 -3.82 -15.91 2.65
C TYR A 59 -3.04 -15.94 1.33
N ALA A 60 -2.99 -17.08 0.64
CA ALA A 60 -2.32 -17.22 -0.66
C ALA A 60 -2.98 -16.36 -1.74
N SER A 61 -4.30 -16.19 -1.65
CA SER A 61 -5.07 -15.34 -2.55
C SER A 61 -4.83 -13.83 -2.35
N HIS A 62 -4.13 -13.42 -1.29
CA HIS A 62 -3.95 -12.01 -0.94
C HIS A 62 -2.49 -11.56 -1.06
N ALA A 63 -1.70 -12.18 -1.94
CA ALA A 63 -0.30 -11.81 -2.19
C ALA A 63 -0.14 -10.37 -2.71
N GLN A 64 -1.17 -9.82 -3.37
CA GLN A 64 -1.10 -8.57 -4.11
C GLN A 64 -2.34 -7.71 -3.89
N ILE A 65 -2.16 -6.40 -4.00
CA ILE A 65 -3.25 -5.44 -3.81
C ILE A 65 -4.36 -5.61 -4.87
N SER A 66 -4.01 -6.02 -6.08
CA SER A 66 -4.97 -6.27 -7.17
C SER A 66 -5.96 -7.38 -6.83
N THR A 67 -5.47 -8.53 -6.34
CA THR A 67 -6.32 -9.66 -5.94
C THR A 67 -7.10 -9.32 -4.68
N PHE A 68 -6.43 -8.74 -3.66
CA PHE A 68 -7.09 -8.31 -2.43
C PHE A 68 -8.26 -7.36 -2.68
N LEU A 69 -8.05 -6.30 -3.45
CA LEU A 69 -9.09 -5.30 -3.69
C LEU A 69 -10.24 -5.80 -4.57
N ARG A 70 -10.09 -6.91 -5.29
CA ARG A 70 -11.17 -7.53 -6.05
C ARG A 70 -11.99 -8.48 -5.21
N ASP A 71 -11.34 -9.28 -4.38
CA ASP A 71 -11.95 -10.44 -3.75
C ASP A 71 -12.56 -10.12 -2.38
N VAL A 72 -12.02 -9.13 -1.66
CA VAL A 72 -12.53 -8.75 -0.34
C VAL A 72 -13.71 -7.79 -0.43
N ASP A 73 -14.48 -7.69 0.65
CA ASP A 73 -15.62 -6.78 0.77
C ASP A 73 -15.18 -5.32 1.00
N ASN A 74 -16.09 -4.37 0.80
CA ASN A 74 -15.78 -2.94 0.93
C ASN A 74 -15.38 -2.53 2.36
N SER A 75 -15.87 -3.21 3.40
CA SER A 75 -15.48 -2.89 4.78
C SER A 75 -14.02 -3.28 5.06
N SER A 76 -13.58 -4.41 4.52
CA SER A 76 -12.18 -4.84 4.59
C SER A 76 -11.24 -3.91 3.80
N LYS A 77 -11.67 -3.44 2.63
CA LYS A 77 -10.95 -2.40 1.86
C LYS A 77 -10.84 -1.11 2.65
N LEU A 78 -11.94 -0.66 3.25
CA LEU A 78 -11.98 0.57 4.03
C LEU A 78 -11.05 0.48 5.24
N LYS A 79 -11.05 -0.65 5.96
CA LYS A 79 -10.13 -0.89 7.08
C LYS A 79 -8.68 -0.76 6.63
N LEU A 80 -8.26 -1.38 5.52
CA LEU A 80 -6.90 -1.25 5.00
C LEU A 80 -6.51 0.24 4.79
N PHE A 81 -7.37 1.02 4.15
CA PHE A 81 -7.07 2.44 3.91
C PHE A 81 -7.16 3.30 5.17
N GLN A 82 -8.03 2.98 6.12
CA GLN A 82 -8.05 3.62 7.45
C GLN A 82 -6.77 3.33 8.23
N GLU A 83 -6.25 2.10 8.16
CA GLU A 83 -4.99 1.71 8.78
C GLU A 83 -3.80 2.44 8.17
N LEU A 84 -3.78 2.58 6.84
CA LEU A 84 -2.77 3.40 6.16
C LEU A 84 -2.86 4.86 6.62
N GLY A 85 -4.06 5.45 6.61
CA GLY A 85 -4.27 6.85 7.01
C GLY A 85 -3.84 7.11 8.46
N ARG A 86 -4.20 6.20 9.38
CA ARG A 86 -3.77 6.23 10.77
C ARG A 86 -2.26 6.11 10.90
N THR A 87 -1.64 5.15 10.22
CA THR A 87 -0.18 4.97 10.22
C THR A 87 0.54 6.24 9.76
N LEU A 88 0.06 6.86 8.68
CA LEU A 88 0.58 8.13 8.18
C LEU A 88 0.37 9.26 9.20
N GLN A 89 -0.80 9.35 9.84
CA GLN A 89 -1.08 10.38 10.84
C GLN A 89 -0.17 10.27 12.07
N GLU A 90 -0.02 9.05 12.62
CA GLU A 90 0.72 8.79 13.85
C GLU A 90 2.24 8.85 13.66
N ASN A 91 2.76 8.44 12.49
CA ASN A 91 4.20 8.23 12.30
C ASN A 91 4.85 9.21 11.32
N VAL A 92 4.06 9.91 10.52
CA VAL A 92 4.57 10.75 9.42
C VAL A 92 4.05 12.18 9.48
N LEU A 93 2.76 12.37 9.73
CA LEU A 93 2.09 13.66 9.64
C LEU A 93 1.87 14.32 11.00
N ASP A 94 2.57 13.91 12.07
CA ASP A 94 2.36 14.49 13.40
C ASP A 94 2.60 16.02 13.36
N GLN A 95 1.48 16.76 13.34
CA GLN A 95 1.44 18.22 13.34
C GLN A 95 1.65 18.78 14.75
N ALA A 96 1.73 17.94 15.78
CA ALA A 96 1.93 18.37 17.16
C ALA A 96 3.40 18.69 17.51
N GLY A 97 4.34 18.48 16.57
CA GLY A 97 5.76 18.77 16.78
C GLY A 97 6.48 17.78 17.71
N ASN A 98 5.83 16.65 18.04
CA ASN A 98 6.48 15.55 18.71
C ASN A 98 7.10 14.61 17.66
N PHE A 99 7.97 13.70 18.12
CA PHE A 99 8.98 12.99 17.33
C PHE A 99 8.41 12.24 16.10
N SER A 100 8.22 12.94 14.98
CA SER A 100 8.20 12.32 13.67
C SER A 100 9.66 12.06 13.28
N MET A 101 9.98 10.84 12.85
CA MET A 101 11.30 10.56 12.29
C MET A 101 11.63 11.42 11.05
N LEU A 102 10.62 12.05 10.48
CA LEU A 102 10.65 12.87 9.27
C LEU A 102 10.01 14.21 9.63
N GLY A 103 10.80 15.28 9.77
CA GLY A 103 10.29 16.58 10.20
C GLY A 103 9.08 17.09 9.38
N PRO A 104 8.37 18.14 9.83
CA PRO A 104 7.03 18.53 9.35
C PRO A 104 6.93 18.89 7.87
N THR A 105 8.08 19.07 7.20
CA THR A 105 8.18 19.41 5.78
C THR A 105 8.55 18.21 4.91
N SER A 106 8.75 17.05 5.50
CA SER A 106 9.15 15.83 4.79
C SER A 106 8.01 15.29 3.96
N SER A 107 8.37 14.62 2.88
CA SER A 107 7.44 13.91 2.02
C SER A 107 7.64 12.41 2.21
N VAL A 108 6.55 11.65 2.12
CA VAL A 108 6.58 10.19 2.06
C VAL A 108 5.87 9.69 0.81
N TRP A 109 6.37 8.57 0.33
CA TRP A 109 5.92 7.91 -0.87
C TRP A 109 5.30 6.57 -0.49
N VAL A 110 4.02 6.39 -0.81
CA VAL A 110 3.27 5.16 -0.54
C VAL A 110 3.03 4.37 -1.82
N ASN A 111 3.40 3.10 -1.84
CA ASN A 111 3.20 2.23 -3.00
C ASN A 111 3.03 0.75 -2.60
N THR A 112 2.73 -0.09 -3.59
CA THR A 112 2.67 -1.56 -3.44
C THR A 112 3.71 -2.29 -4.27
N GLU A 113 4.80 -1.62 -4.65
CA GLU A 113 5.93 -2.31 -5.27
C GLU A 113 6.45 -3.35 -4.27
N GLY A 114 6.60 -4.57 -4.73
CA GLY A 114 6.83 -5.74 -3.89
C GLY A 114 7.35 -6.92 -4.67
N SER A 115 7.98 -6.70 -5.83
CA SER A 115 8.40 -7.78 -6.73
C SER A 115 9.40 -8.75 -6.07
N GLY A 116 10.06 -8.32 -4.98
CA GLY A 116 10.96 -9.16 -4.18
C GLY A 116 10.33 -9.79 -2.92
N VAL A 117 9.09 -9.44 -2.56
CA VAL A 117 8.40 -9.94 -1.36
C VAL A 117 6.95 -10.24 -1.74
N PRO A 118 6.58 -11.51 -1.99
CA PRO A 118 5.29 -11.86 -2.56
C PRO A 118 4.18 -11.83 -1.51
N TRP A 119 3.97 -10.71 -0.83
CA TRP A 119 2.96 -10.54 0.21
C TRP A 119 2.26 -9.20 0.02
N LEU A 120 0.97 -9.10 0.36
CA LEU A 120 0.33 -7.78 0.35
C LEU A 120 1.01 -6.91 1.40
N HIS A 121 1.64 -5.84 0.93
CA HIS A 121 2.19 -4.80 1.77
C HIS A 121 1.99 -3.44 1.12
N LEU A 122 1.90 -2.43 1.98
CA LEU A 122 1.99 -1.03 1.61
C LEU A 122 3.36 -0.54 2.09
N ARG A 123 4.17 -0.04 1.17
CA ARG A 123 5.45 0.58 1.48
C ARG A 123 5.24 2.04 1.84
N ILE A 124 5.99 2.51 2.82
CA ILE A 124 6.08 3.93 3.18
C ILE A 124 7.57 4.27 3.18
N ASP A 125 8.02 4.96 2.14
CA ASP A 125 9.43 5.29 1.94
C ASP A 125 9.65 6.81 1.99
N THR A 126 10.84 7.25 2.43
CA THR A 126 11.25 8.68 2.46
C THR A 126 11.73 9.21 1.11
N ARG A 127 11.77 8.33 0.11
CA ARG A 127 12.18 8.61 -1.27
C ARG A 127 11.36 7.72 -2.21
N PRO A 128 11.10 8.16 -3.44
CA PRO A 128 10.30 7.42 -4.44
C PRO A 128 11.09 6.28 -5.11
N LYS A 129 11.89 5.51 -4.35
CA LYS A 129 12.80 4.49 -4.91
C LYS A 129 12.07 3.46 -5.79
N TYR A 130 10.82 3.17 -5.43
CA TYR A 130 10.00 2.11 -6.02
C TYR A 130 8.82 2.62 -6.84
N TYR A 131 8.73 3.93 -7.05
CA TYR A 131 7.67 4.51 -7.86
C TYR A 131 7.97 4.29 -9.34
N HIS A 132 7.01 3.81 -10.10
CA HIS A 132 7.07 3.68 -11.54
C HIS A 132 6.44 4.90 -12.24
N TYR A 133 5.46 5.57 -11.62
CA TYR A 133 4.83 6.75 -12.20
C TYR A 133 5.68 8.01 -11.96
N ALA A 134 6.36 8.46 -13.03
CA ALA A 134 7.29 9.59 -12.97
C ALA A 134 6.69 10.88 -12.34
N PRO A 135 5.45 11.29 -12.63
CA PRO A 135 4.87 12.49 -12.03
C PRO A 135 4.78 12.47 -10.50
N PHE A 136 4.71 11.29 -9.87
CA PHE A 136 4.64 11.19 -8.40
C PHE A 136 6.01 11.06 -7.74
N ARG A 137 7.12 11.07 -8.50
CA ARG A 137 8.48 10.98 -7.94
C ARG A 137 9.00 12.32 -7.37
N SER A 138 8.36 13.44 -7.69
CA SER A 138 8.77 14.74 -7.15
C SER A 138 8.07 15.01 -5.82
N SER A 139 8.80 15.57 -4.86
CA SER A 139 8.16 16.12 -3.65
C SER A 139 7.21 17.25 -4.06
N PRO A 140 6.06 17.41 -3.36
CA PRO A 140 5.30 18.65 -3.41
C PRO A 140 6.11 19.84 -2.87
#